data_AF-A0A8B6C2G8-F1
#
_entry.id   AF-A0A8B6C2G8-F1
#
_cell.length_a   1.000
_cell.length_b   1.000
_cell.length_c   1.000
_cell.angle_alpha   90.00
_cell.angle_beta   90.00
_cell.angle_gamma   90.00
#
_symmetry.space_group_name_H-M   'P 1'
#
loop_
_entity.id
_entity.type
_entity.pdbx_description
1 polymer ?
#
loop_
_entity_poly.entity_id
_entity_poly.type
_entity_poly.pdbx_seq_one_letter_code
_entity_poly.pdbx_strand_id
1 'polypeptide(L)'
;MADDLQTNLSTYKLQLQQVEASLTTDPDNEDLLKLKNDLQEVIDLTVDLIGTKLPPEATEVLKSDAPDVSSYNWKSGDPCMAIWSEDGQYYGSKIDEILEDGTCTVTFDSWGNTEVTNVTILKPIDPNAVPGSSDDKHKSK
;
A
#
# COMPACT_ATOMS: atom_id res chain seq x y z
N MET A 1 -0.50 -13.20 -29.95
CA MET A 1 -1.28 -13.71 -28.79
C MET A 1 -1.00 -12.89 -27.54
N ALA A 2 0.27 -12.67 -27.13
CA ALA A 2 0.56 -11.76 -26.01
C ALA A 2 0.37 -10.27 -26.41
N ASP A 3 0.73 -9.91 -27.64
CA ASP A 3 0.60 -8.55 -28.18
C ASP A 3 -0.86 -8.05 -28.22
N ASP A 4 -1.80 -8.95 -28.54
CA ASP A 4 -3.23 -8.66 -28.59
C ASP A 4 -3.78 -8.33 -27.20
N LEU A 5 -3.36 -9.10 -26.18
CA LEU A 5 -3.72 -8.88 -24.78
C LEU A 5 -3.15 -7.57 -24.22
N GLN A 6 -1.90 -7.25 -24.56
CA GLN A 6 -1.24 -6.00 -24.16
C GLN A 6 -1.91 -4.75 -24.76
N THR A 7 -2.36 -4.86 -26.02
CA THR A 7 -3.09 -3.79 -26.72
C THR A 7 -4.47 -3.57 -26.11
N ASN A 8 -5.20 -4.66 -25.80
CA ASN A 8 -6.48 -4.58 -25.11
C ASN A 8 -6.33 -3.97 -23.71
N LEU A 9 -5.33 -4.40 -22.93
CA LEU A 9 -5.00 -3.84 -21.61
C LEU A 9 -4.78 -2.32 -21.67
N SER A 10 -3.98 -1.86 -22.64
CA SER A 10 -3.73 -0.42 -22.81
C SER A 10 -5.00 0.36 -23.14
N THR A 11 -5.91 -0.25 -23.92
CA THR A 11 -7.21 0.32 -24.25
C THR A 11 -8.11 0.41 -23.03
N TYR A 12 -8.19 -0.65 -22.21
CA TYR A 12 -8.99 -0.66 -20.98
C TYR A 12 -8.46 0.34 -19.94
N LYS A 13 -7.13 0.48 -19.81
CA LYS A 13 -6.52 1.52 -18.95
C LYS A 13 -6.92 2.93 -19.38
N LEU A 14 -6.96 3.18 -20.70
CA LEU A 14 -7.38 4.48 -21.23
C LEU A 14 -8.85 4.75 -20.95
N GLN A 15 -9.71 3.74 -21.12
CA GLN A 15 -11.14 3.83 -20.79
C GLN A 15 -11.35 4.11 -19.29
N LEU A 16 -10.60 3.43 -18.42
CA LEU A 16 -10.64 3.66 -16.97
C LEU A 16 -10.29 5.11 -16.62
N GLN A 17 -9.24 5.66 -17.23
CA GLN A 17 -8.85 7.06 -17.01
C GLN A 17 -9.94 8.05 -17.42
N GLN A 18 -10.64 7.77 -18.53
CA GLN A 18 -11.73 8.62 -19.00
C GLN A 18 -12.94 8.56 -18.06
N VAL A 19 -13.25 7.37 -17.53
CA VAL A 19 -14.28 7.17 -16.51
C VAL A 19 -13.91 7.87 -15.21
N GLU A 20 -12.66 7.78 -14.76
CA GLU A 20 -12.17 8.50 -13.58
C GLU A 20 -12.27 10.02 -13.74
N ALA A 21 -11.94 10.55 -14.92
CA ALA A 21 -12.10 11.98 -15.20
C ALA A 21 -13.57 12.43 -15.16
N SER A 22 -14.50 11.57 -15.61
CA SER A 22 -15.94 11.82 -15.48
C SER A 22 -16.41 11.71 -14.02
N LEU A 23 -15.89 10.76 -13.24
CA LEU A 23 -16.17 10.62 -11.81
C LEU A 23 -15.63 11.81 -10.99
N THR A 24 -14.56 12.47 -11.45
CA THR A 24 -14.08 13.73 -10.84
C THR A 24 -15.10 14.86 -10.98
N THR A 25 -15.91 14.85 -12.05
CA THR A 25 -16.95 15.86 -12.28
C THR A 25 -18.27 15.47 -11.63
N ASP A 26 -18.59 14.17 -11.61
CA ASP A 26 -19.83 13.62 -11.06
C ASP A 26 -19.54 12.36 -10.22
N PRO A 27 -19.15 12.54 -8.95
CA PRO A 27 -18.70 11.44 -8.09
C PRO A 27 -19.83 10.54 -7.57
N ASP A 28 -21.09 11.00 -7.65
CA ASP A 28 -22.28 10.25 -7.22
C ASP A 28 -22.87 9.37 -8.35
N ASN A 29 -22.26 9.37 -9.54
CA ASN A 29 -22.76 8.60 -10.67
C ASN A 29 -22.50 7.09 -10.48
N GLU A 30 -23.51 6.38 -10.00
CA GLU A 30 -23.48 4.94 -9.74
C GLU A 30 -23.09 4.11 -10.98
N ASP A 31 -23.46 4.55 -12.19
CA ASP A 31 -23.13 3.87 -13.44
C ASP A 31 -21.63 3.94 -13.76
N LEU A 32 -21.01 5.11 -13.52
CA LEU A 32 -19.57 5.29 -13.71
C LEU A 32 -18.75 4.54 -12.65
N LEU A 33 -19.24 4.49 -11.41
CA LEU A 33 -18.63 3.70 -10.34
C LEU A 33 -18.63 2.21 -10.66
N LYS A 34 -19.74 1.69 -11.19
CA LYS A 34 -19.83 0.29 -11.65
C LYS A 34 -18.90 0.03 -12.82
N LEU A 35 -18.88 0.92 -13.81
CA LEU A 35 -18.02 0.79 -14.98
C LEU A 35 -16.52 0.86 -14.62
N LYS A 36 -16.13 1.71 -13.67
CA LYS A 36 -14.77 1.77 -13.14
C LYS A 36 -14.37 0.43 -12.51
N ASN A 37 -15.23 -0.15 -11.66
CA ASN A 37 -14.94 -1.42 -10.99
C ASN A 37 -14.83 -2.57 -12.00
N ASP A 38 -15.77 -2.69 -12.94
CA ASP A 38 -15.74 -3.72 -14.00
C ASP A 38 -14.46 -3.63 -14.85
N LEU A 39 -14.12 -2.42 -15.31
CA LEU A 39 -12.88 -2.19 -16.07
C LEU A 39 -11.63 -2.53 -15.27
N GLN A 40 -11.60 -2.20 -13.97
CA GLN A 40 -10.47 -2.48 -13.10
C GLN A 40 -10.26 -3.99 -12.91
N GLU A 41 -11.33 -4.76 -12.76
CA GLU A 41 -11.29 -6.22 -12.63
C GLU A 41 -10.77 -6.89 -13.91
N VAL A 42 -11.22 -6.42 -15.08
CA VAL A 42 -10.74 -6.90 -16.38
C VAL A 42 -9.26 -6.59 -16.58
N ILE A 43 -8.81 -5.39 -16.18
CA ILE A 43 -7.39 -5.01 -16.27
C ILE A 43 -6.54 -5.90 -15.36
N ASP A 44 -6.97 -6.15 -14.13
CA ASP A 44 -6.22 -6.96 -13.16
C ASP A 44 -6.06 -8.41 -13.64
N LEU A 45 -7.15 -9.04 -14.06
CA LEU A 45 -7.13 -10.38 -14.65
C LEU A 45 -6.21 -10.44 -15.89
N THR A 46 -6.23 -9.39 -16.71
CA THR A 46 -5.37 -9.31 -17.90
C THR A 46 -3.90 -9.12 -17.52
N VAL A 47 -3.60 -8.31 -16.50
CA VAL A 47 -2.25 -8.12 -15.96
C VAL A 47 -1.70 -9.41 -15.38
N ASP A 48 -2.49 -10.15 -14.59
CA ASP A 48 -2.09 -11.45 -14.03
C ASP A 48 -1.78 -12.47 -15.14
N LEU A 49 -2.65 -12.56 -16.15
CA LEU A 49 -2.44 -13.41 -17.32
C LEU A 49 -1.17 -13.07 -18.10
N ILE A 50 -0.77 -11.78 -18.15
CA ILE A 50 0.47 -11.32 -18.81
C ILE A 50 1.69 -11.48 -17.89
N GLY A 51 1.54 -11.23 -16.58
CA GLY A 51 2.60 -11.27 -15.57
C GLY A 51 3.23 -12.65 -15.38
N THR A 52 2.50 -13.72 -15.69
CA THR A 52 3.04 -15.09 -15.71
C THR A 52 4.08 -15.36 -16.82
N LYS A 53 4.28 -14.44 -17.78
CA LYS A 53 5.12 -14.66 -18.97
C LYS A 53 6.43 -13.85 -19.01
N LEU A 54 6.68 -12.85 -18.16
CA LEU A 54 7.88 -12.01 -18.23
C LEU A 54 8.39 -11.57 -16.82
N PRO A 55 9.72 -11.46 -16.60
CA PRO A 55 10.34 -11.10 -15.32
C PRO A 55 10.01 -9.66 -14.87
N PRO A 56 10.11 -9.38 -13.55
CA PRO A 56 9.56 -8.20 -12.91
C PRO A 56 10.46 -6.98 -13.14
N GLU A 57 10.21 -6.23 -14.20
CA GLU A 57 10.84 -4.92 -14.40
C GLU A 57 9.83 -3.95 -15.04
N ALA A 58 8.95 -3.41 -14.20
CA ALA A 58 8.24 -2.13 -14.35
C ALA A 58 7.22 -1.99 -13.22
N THR A 59 7.71 -1.86 -11.99
CA THR A 59 6.96 -1.31 -10.87
C THR A 59 6.75 0.19 -11.09
N GLU A 60 5.89 0.55 -12.04
CA GLU A 60 5.37 1.91 -12.19
C GLU A 60 3.91 1.84 -12.62
N VAL A 61 3.02 1.69 -11.65
CA VAL A 61 1.73 2.37 -11.65
C VAL A 61 1.31 2.58 -10.21
N LEU A 62 1.71 3.72 -9.68
CA LEU A 62 1.03 4.41 -8.61
C LEU A 62 -0.46 4.53 -9.00
N LYS A 63 -1.33 3.68 -8.44
CA LYS A 63 -2.76 3.97 -8.31
C LYS A 63 -3.42 3.00 -7.35
N SER A 64 -3.89 3.56 -6.24
CA SER A 64 -5.10 3.23 -5.46
C SER A 64 -4.89 3.92 -4.10
N ASP A 65 -5.12 5.23 -3.97
CA ASP A 65 -6.44 5.80 -3.62
C ASP A 65 -7.34 4.83 -2.83
N ALA A 66 -7.07 4.78 -1.52
CA ALA A 66 -7.99 4.37 -0.46
C ALA A 66 -7.65 5.24 0.79
N PRO A 67 -8.62 5.47 1.69
CA PRO A 67 -8.91 6.78 2.26
C PRO A 67 -7.89 7.25 3.30
N ASP A 68 -7.63 8.56 3.30
CA ASP A 68 -7.39 9.40 4.48
C ASP A 68 -6.56 8.77 5.62
N VAL A 69 -5.26 8.56 5.41
CA VAL A 69 -4.30 8.34 6.53
C VAL A 69 -3.03 9.18 6.42
N SER A 70 -2.86 9.97 5.37
CA SER A 70 -1.70 10.86 5.16
C SER A 70 -1.82 12.20 5.91
N SER A 71 -2.33 12.17 7.13
CA SER A 71 -2.25 13.28 8.09
C SER A 71 -1.44 12.97 9.35
N TYR A 72 -0.79 11.79 9.41
CA TYR A 72 0.22 11.52 10.43
C TYR A 72 1.58 12.07 10.00
N ASN A 73 2.03 13.14 10.69
CA ASN A 73 3.39 13.66 10.60
C ASN A 73 4.33 12.71 11.36
N TRP A 74 4.68 11.60 10.71
CA TRP A 74 5.64 10.64 11.24
C TRP A 74 6.97 11.34 11.55
N LYS A 75 7.61 10.92 12.65
CA LYS A 75 8.92 11.41 13.08
C LYS A 75 9.79 10.26 13.54
N SER A 76 11.10 10.43 13.49
CA SER A 76 12.02 9.48 14.12
C SER A 76 11.68 9.33 15.60
N GLY A 77 11.58 8.09 16.04
CA GLY A 77 11.19 7.68 17.37
C GLY A 77 9.71 7.38 17.57
N ASP A 78 8.83 7.65 16.60
CA ASP A 78 7.41 7.36 16.75
C ASP A 78 7.11 5.86 16.65
N PRO A 79 6.21 5.31 17.50
CA PRO A 79 5.75 3.94 17.40
C PRO A 79 4.74 3.79 16.25
N CYS A 80 5.01 2.86 15.34
CA CYS A 80 4.19 2.60 14.16
C CYS A 80 3.98 1.11 13.94
N MET A 81 2.92 0.74 13.21
CA MET A 81 2.75 -0.61 12.69
C MET A 81 3.26 -0.65 11.24
N ALA A 82 4.28 -1.46 11.00
CA ALA A 82 4.88 -1.66 9.69
C ALA A 82 4.60 -3.07 9.15
N ILE A 83 4.48 -3.19 7.84
CA ILE A 83 4.33 -4.48 7.16
C ILE A 83 5.68 -5.19 7.13
N TRP A 84 5.72 -6.45 7.55
CA TRP A 84 6.91 -7.29 7.43
C TRP A 84 6.96 -7.96 6.05
N SER A 85 8.07 -7.78 5.33
CA SER A 85 8.19 -8.26 3.93
C SER A 85 8.08 -9.78 3.75
N GLU A 86 8.34 -10.60 4.78
CA GLU A 86 8.21 -12.06 4.65
C GLU A 86 6.75 -12.55 4.68
N ASP A 87 5.90 -11.88 5.45
CA ASP A 87 4.56 -12.40 5.79
C ASP A 87 3.44 -11.45 5.35
N GLY A 88 3.76 -10.19 5.04
CA GLY A 88 2.78 -9.16 4.67
C GLY A 88 1.90 -8.68 5.83
N GLN A 89 2.19 -9.10 7.06
CA GLN A 89 1.46 -8.68 8.26
C GLN A 89 2.06 -7.43 8.91
N TYR A 90 1.18 -6.66 9.58
CA TYR A 90 1.58 -5.48 10.35
C TYR A 90 2.07 -5.87 11.75
N TYR A 91 3.28 -5.42 12.08
CA TYR A 91 3.89 -5.63 13.40
C TYR A 91 4.26 -4.32 14.06
N GLY A 92 4.26 -4.33 15.38
CA GLY A 92 4.69 -3.20 16.20
C GLY A 92 6.16 -2.88 15.95
N SER A 93 6.40 -1.66 15.52
CA SER A 93 7.71 -1.18 15.11
C SER A 93 7.91 0.27 15.55
N LYS A 94 9.14 0.75 15.42
CA LYS A 94 9.51 2.11 15.78
C LYS A 94 10.28 2.73 14.62
N ILE A 95 9.89 3.93 14.22
CA ILE A 95 10.59 4.69 13.18
C ILE A 95 11.97 5.07 13.70
N ASP A 96 13.02 4.66 13.01
CA ASP A 96 14.40 5.05 13.29
C ASP A 96 14.76 6.32 12.52
N GLU A 97 14.47 6.33 11.22
CA GLU A 97 14.76 7.44 10.32
C GLU A 97 13.69 7.56 9.21
N ILE A 98 13.42 8.78 8.76
CA ILE A 98 12.52 9.07 7.64
C ILE A 98 13.35 9.65 6.51
N LEU A 99 13.21 9.05 5.34
CA LEU A 99 13.88 9.44 4.10
C LEU A 99 13.00 10.44 3.34
N GLU A 100 13.66 11.37 2.63
CA GLU A 100 12.98 12.42 1.85
C GLU A 100 12.23 11.86 0.62
N ASP A 101 12.56 10.63 0.23
CA ASP A 101 11.89 9.84 -0.82
C ASP A 101 10.47 9.34 -0.42
N GLY A 102 10.07 9.53 0.84
CA GLY A 102 8.79 9.02 1.36
C GLY A 102 8.88 7.58 1.91
N THR A 103 10.10 7.06 2.04
CA THR A 103 10.39 5.81 2.76
C THR A 103 10.90 6.10 4.16
N CYS A 104 10.87 5.11 5.05
CA CYS A 104 11.38 5.21 6.40
C CYS A 104 11.96 3.87 6.86
N THR A 105 12.96 3.94 7.72
CA THR A 105 13.55 2.77 8.36
C THR A 105 12.83 2.56 9.68
N VAL A 106 12.25 1.38 9.85
CA VAL A 106 11.54 0.98 11.07
C VAL A 106 12.26 -0.19 11.72
N THR A 107 12.26 -0.23 13.05
CA THR A 107 12.80 -1.34 13.84
C THR A 107 11.64 -2.10 14.48
N PHE A 108 11.52 -3.39 14.21
CA PHE A 108 10.49 -4.24 14.82
C PHE A 108 10.85 -4.59 16.26
N ASP A 109 9.96 -4.30 17.21
CA ASP A 109 10.22 -4.54 18.64
C ASP A 109 10.28 -6.03 18.98
N SER A 110 9.55 -6.85 18.23
CA SER A 110 9.47 -8.31 18.47
C SER A 110 10.76 -9.07 18.13
N TRP A 111 11.60 -8.54 17.23
CA TRP A 111 12.81 -9.24 16.76
C TRP A 111 14.07 -8.37 16.72
N GLY A 112 13.95 -7.05 16.83
CA GLY A 112 15.07 -6.10 16.68
C GLY A 112 15.58 -5.94 15.25
N ASN A 113 14.86 -6.45 14.26
CA ASN A 113 15.21 -6.30 12.85
C ASN A 113 14.79 -4.91 12.35
N THR A 114 15.64 -4.29 11.54
CA THR A 114 15.36 -3.03 10.84
C THR A 114 14.94 -3.30 9.41
N GLU A 115 13.88 -2.64 8.96
CA GLU A 115 13.37 -2.75 7.59
C GLU A 115 13.05 -1.37 7.02
N VAL A 116 13.22 -1.20 5.71
CA VAL A 116 12.85 0.02 5.00
C VAL A 116 11.46 -0.18 4.41
N THR A 117 10.52 0.66 4.82
CA THR A 117 9.13 0.59 4.37
C THR A 117 8.61 2.00 4.03
N ASN A 118 7.46 2.09 3.38
CA ASN A 118 6.94 3.38 2.94
C ASN A 118 6.09 4.03 4.04
N VAL A 119 6.26 5.34 4.28
CA VAL A 119 5.50 6.03 5.35
C VAL A 119 3.99 6.05 5.05
N THR A 120 3.63 5.91 3.78
CA THR A 120 2.24 5.88 3.30
C THR A 120 1.50 4.60 3.71
N ILE A 121 2.22 3.49 3.92
CA ILE A 121 1.64 2.21 4.32
C ILE A 121 1.76 1.94 5.82
N LEU A 122 2.41 2.84 6.58
CA LEU A 122 2.50 2.73 8.03
C LEU A 122 1.14 3.03 8.69
N LYS A 123 0.83 2.29 9.76
CA LYS A 123 -0.35 2.57 10.60
C LYS A 123 0.03 3.17 11.96
N PRO A 124 -0.74 4.15 12.46
CA PRO A 124 -0.60 4.63 13.83
C PRO A 124 -0.83 3.47 14.81
N ILE A 125 0.04 3.37 15.81
CA ILE A 125 -0.25 2.55 16.99
C ILE A 125 -1.18 3.41 17.85
N ASP A 126 -2.45 3.04 17.90
CA ASP A 126 -3.35 3.57 18.91
C ASP A 126 -2.76 3.23 20.29
N PRO A 127 -2.39 4.23 21.12
CA PRO A 127 -1.85 3.98 22.46
C PRO A 127 -2.88 3.29 23.38
N ASN A 128 -4.13 3.18 22.93
CA ASN A 128 -5.23 2.50 23.61
C ASN A 128 -5.59 1.14 22.97
N ALA A 129 -5.09 0.82 21.77
CA ALA A 129 -5.27 -0.48 21.14
C ALA A 129 -4.12 -1.39 21.57
N VAL A 130 -4.26 -1.96 22.76
CA VAL A 130 -3.45 -3.07 23.20
C VAL A 130 -3.99 -4.37 22.60
N PRO A 131 -3.26 -5.04 21.70
CA PRO A 131 -3.17 -6.49 21.74
C PRO A 131 -1.98 -6.80 22.64
N GLY A 132 -2.25 -7.34 23.84
CA GLY A 132 -1.26 -7.60 24.89
C GLY A 132 0.06 -8.15 24.36
N SER A 133 1.18 -7.63 24.85
CA SER A 133 1.73 -8.20 26.07
C SER A 133 2.36 -7.14 26.99
N SER A 134 1.72 -6.91 28.13
CA SER A 134 2.42 -6.88 29.42
C SER A 134 3.35 -8.12 29.51
N ASP A 135 4.59 -8.07 29.96
CA ASP A 135 5.00 -7.76 31.32
C ASP A 135 6.52 -7.53 31.38
N ASP A 136 6.89 -6.44 32.05
CA ASP A 136 7.94 -6.31 33.06
C ASP A 136 9.10 -7.34 33.09
N LYS A 137 10.32 -6.84 32.83
CA LYS A 137 11.37 -6.94 33.86
C LYS A 137 12.38 -5.81 33.75
N HIS A 138 12.01 -4.70 34.37
CA HIS A 138 13.00 -3.81 34.95
C HIS A 138 13.60 -4.48 36.20
N LYS A 139 14.93 -4.42 36.31
CA LYS A 139 15.73 -4.53 37.55
C LYS A 139 15.97 -5.93 38.11
N SER A 140 17.24 -6.34 38.11
CA SER A 140 17.95 -6.66 39.37
C SER A 140 19.45 -6.85 39.18
N LYS A 141 20.18 -5.99 39.89
CA LYS A 141 21.51 -6.14 40.52
C LYS A 141 22.77 -6.15 39.65
#